data_AF-A0AA35T5B1-F1
#
_entry.id   AF-A0AA35T5B1-F1
#
_cell.length_a   1.000
_cell.length_b   1.000
_cell.length_c   1.000
_cell.angle_alpha   90.00
_cell.angle_beta   90.00
_cell.angle_gamma   90.00
#
_symmetry.space_group_name_H-M   'P 1'
#
loop_
_entity.id
_entity.type
_entity.pdbx_description
1 polymer ?
#
loop_
_entity_poly.entity_id
_entity_poly.type
_entity_poly.pdbx_seq_one_letter_code
_entity_poly.pdbx_strand_id
1 'polypeptide(L)'
;MLVYRAVGHIREMIERGIDCVKTEKTGVPVVLVGGGSCLVDRSVGLHGATSLITPDNHWDVANAIGAALGTVGATVDTIESLDLGGRGGESEEETMKRARLSLLERTRERAICEAVKRGAVRSEVYIHSEDVVDVAYVANKVRVRVKAIGPLREASERETVAVEDNPHWPFASEEDREKDVAAGLPSPKVEGGRWSLSAEDVECVAVGAGLLGCGGGGDPNVGRLMALQQLAHGRSITVINPLRLKASEVGLVTCGAFMGAPMIISEKMVSGKETRLAVQALQRLLASGVYDTAAGERGWEEGGKRGNERVRVRERNIGGGKKVWIAEPDDLEKINVSDPEKIDQTRRITHLFSAEIGGANSFAPLVLGAELGLPVLDADGMGRAFPELQMFSPLIYGCRPYPSTVADNKGEVIACTYVAGGKDLEDFFRVECVRMGMSCGISLGVLTLEEVLNKAIPLTMSMAWQLGRAVRRAQRCHTSVLEAISAQQNGTVLVVGKVCQSLLTLHSLCETVSFIFSSYLPAK
;
A
#
# COMPACT_ATOMS: atom_id res chain seq x y z
N MET A 1 -14.55 -34.12 14.60
CA MET A 1 -13.28 -34.88 14.51
C MET A 1 -12.16 -34.10 13.82
N LEU A 2 -12.40 -33.43 12.69
CA LEU A 2 -11.37 -32.70 11.95
C LEU A 2 -10.74 -31.54 12.74
N VAL A 3 -11.56 -30.70 13.38
CA VAL A 3 -11.09 -29.55 14.19
C VAL A 3 -10.14 -29.98 15.30
N TYR A 4 -10.51 -31.02 16.07
CA TYR A 4 -9.65 -31.54 17.14
C TYR A 4 -8.32 -32.11 16.62
N ARG A 5 -8.32 -32.78 15.46
CA ARG A 5 -7.08 -33.25 14.82
C ARG A 5 -6.21 -32.08 14.36
N ALA A 6 -6.82 -31.04 13.78
CA ALA A 6 -6.11 -29.84 13.33
C ALA A 6 -5.48 -29.10 14.52
N VAL A 7 -6.23 -28.88 15.61
CA VAL A 7 -5.72 -28.25 16.83
C VAL A 7 -4.61 -29.08 17.47
N GLY A 8 -4.76 -30.41 17.52
CA GLY A 8 -3.70 -31.31 17.98
C GLY A 8 -2.42 -31.20 17.14
N HIS A 9 -2.56 -31.11 15.82
CA HIS A 9 -1.41 -30.95 14.93
C HIS A 9 -0.72 -29.58 15.09
N ILE A 10 -1.50 -28.51 15.24
CA ILE A 10 -0.98 -27.16 15.52
C ILE A 10 -0.17 -27.17 16.82
N ARG A 11 -0.69 -27.83 17.86
CA ARG A 11 0.02 -27.99 19.14
C ARG A 11 1.37 -28.67 18.95
N GLU A 12 1.42 -29.81 18.26
CA GLU A 12 2.67 -30.53 17.98
C GLU A 12 3.67 -29.68 17.19
N MET A 13 3.19 -28.89 16.21
CA MET A 13 4.05 -27.98 15.45
C MET A 13 4.72 -26.94 16.34
N ILE A 14 3.95 -26.35 17.27
CA ILE A 14 4.47 -25.34 18.20
C ILE A 14 5.44 -25.99 19.19
N GLU A 15 5.11 -27.16 19.77
CA GLU A 15 5.98 -27.88 20.70
C GLU A 15 7.31 -28.31 20.05
N ARG A 16 7.29 -28.75 18.78
CA ARG A 16 8.51 -28.99 18.00
C ARG A 16 9.32 -27.72 17.79
N GLY A 17 8.66 -26.60 17.48
CA GLY A 17 9.32 -25.30 17.31
C GLY A 17 10.00 -24.83 18.60
N ILE A 18 9.35 -25.00 19.74
CA ILE A 18 9.92 -24.72 21.06
C ILE A 18 11.18 -25.56 21.28
N ASP A 19 11.11 -26.87 21.03
CA ASP A 19 12.22 -27.79 21.27
C ASP A 19 13.45 -27.48 20.42
N CYS A 20 13.26 -27.04 19.17
CA CYS A 20 14.36 -26.62 18.28
C CYS A 20 15.12 -25.38 18.76
N VAL A 21 14.48 -24.49 19.53
CA VAL A 21 15.08 -23.23 20.00
C VAL A 21 15.72 -23.39 21.38
N LYS A 22 15.31 -24.41 22.14
CA LYS A 22 15.86 -24.68 23.47
C LYS A 22 17.36 -24.99 23.37
N THR A 23 18.15 -24.21 24.10
CA THR A 23 19.58 -24.47 24.30
C THR A 23 19.83 -25.39 25.50
N GLU A 24 18.81 -25.61 26.34
CA GLU A 24 18.86 -26.44 27.55
C GLU A 24 17.60 -27.29 27.72
N LYS A 25 17.62 -28.25 28.64
CA LYS A 25 16.45 -29.13 28.87
C LYS A 25 15.27 -28.42 29.55
N THR A 26 15.51 -27.33 30.26
CA THR A 26 14.50 -26.53 30.96
C THR A 26 13.55 -25.84 29.99
N GLY A 27 12.29 -25.65 30.38
CA GLY A 27 11.32 -24.96 29.53
C GLY A 27 11.67 -23.47 29.33
N VAL A 28 11.09 -22.86 28.30
CA VAL A 28 11.31 -21.45 27.93
C VAL A 28 10.00 -20.67 27.93
N PRO A 29 10.00 -19.36 28.24
CA PRO A 29 8.80 -18.55 28.09
C PRO A 29 8.44 -18.46 26.60
N VAL A 30 7.16 -18.62 26.27
CA VAL A 30 6.65 -18.58 24.91
C VAL A 30 5.68 -17.41 24.77
N VAL A 31 5.96 -16.52 23.81
CA VAL A 31 5.05 -15.44 23.45
C VAL A 31 4.25 -15.85 22.23
N LEU A 32 2.91 -15.90 22.35
CA LEU A 32 2.00 -16.26 21.28
C LEU A 32 1.45 -14.99 20.62
N VAL A 33 1.66 -14.85 19.31
CA VAL A 33 1.24 -13.69 18.51
C VAL A 33 0.69 -14.13 17.14
N GLY A 34 0.08 -13.20 16.41
CA GLY A 34 -0.58 -13.38 15.13
C GLY A 34 -2.01 -13.92 15.28
N GLY A 35 -2.83 -13.69 14.26
CA GLY A 35 -4.25 -14.07 14.23
C GLY A 35 -4.53 -15.55 14.54
N GLY A 36 -3.60 -16.45 14.20
CA GLY A 36 -3.71 -17.89 14.48
C GLY A 36 -3.43 -18.31 15.93
N SER A 37 -2.92 -17.42 16.78
CA SER A 37 -2.64 -17.73 18.20
C SER A 37 -3.92 -17.98 19.02
N CYS A 38 -5.09 -17.57 18.51
CA CYS A 38 -6.39 -17.90 19.11
C CYS A 38 -6.73 -19.40 19.04
N LEU A 39 -6.06 -20.16 18.17
CA LEU A 39 -6.26 -21.60 18.01
C LEU A 39 -5.49 -22.43 19.05
N VAL A 40 -4.65 -21.79 19.87
CA VAL A 40 -3.86 -22.46 20.91
C VAL A 40 -4.62 -22.41 22.23
N ASP A 41 -5.00 -23.60 22.73
CA ASP A 41 -5.63 -23.72 24.05
C ASP A 41 -4.60 -23.47 25.16
N ARG A 42 -4.75 -22.32 25.83
CA ARG A 42 -3.83 -21.84 26.86
C ARG A 42 -4.02 -22.56 28.19
N SER A 43 -5.18 -23.17 28.42
CA SER A 43 -5.49 -23.87 29.67
C SER A 43 -4.70 -25.17 29.83
N VAL A 44 -4.27 -25.76 28.71
CA VAL A 44 -3.59 -27.06 28.67
C VAL A 44 -2.06 -26.90 28.66
N GLY A 45 -1.54 -25.67 28.52
CA GLY A 45 -0.11 -25.40 28.40
C GLY A 45 0.54 -26.02 27.15
N LEU A 46 1.84 -25.79 26.95
CA LEU A 46 2.63 -26.40 25.86
C LEU A 46 3.87 -27.08 26.45
N HIS A 47 4.20 -28.27 25.96
CA HIS A 47 5.40 -28.97 26.39
C HIS A 47 6.65 -28.15 26.05
N GLY A 48 7.56 -28.03 27.00
CA GLY A 48 8.77 -27.21 26.85
C GLY A 48 8.55 -25.72 27.06
N ALA A 49 7.33 -25.24 27.32
CA ALA A 49 7.06 -23.86 27.72
C ALA A 49 7.00 -23.73 29.25
N THR A 50 7.64 -22.71 29.82
CA THR A 50 7.47 -22.35 31.25
C THR A 50 6.25 -21.48 31.49
N SER A 51 5.91 -20.64 30.52
CA SER A 51 4.76 -19.74 30.56
C SER A 51 4.30 -19.42 29.14
N LEU A 52 2.99 -19.22 28.97
CA LEU A 52 2.39 -18.72 27.74
C LEU A 52 1.99 -17.27 27.94
N ILE A 53 2.63 -16.37 27.19
CA ILE A 53 2.41 -14.93 27.25
C ILE A 53 1.71 -14.50 25.97
N THR A 54 0.64 -13.72 26.10
CA THR A 54 -0.03 -13.10 24.96
C THR A 54 -0.21 -11.63 25.26
N PRO A 55 0.36 -10.72 24.44
CA PRO A 55 0.19 -9.29 24.65
C PRO A 55 -1.28 -8.89 24.67
N ASP A 56 -1.68 -8.03 25.60
CA ASP A 56 -3.03 -7.51 25.66
C ASP A 56 -3.32 -6.61 24.45
N ASN A 57 -4.52 -6.75 23.87
CA ASN A 57 -5.09 -5.90 22.82
C ASN A 57 -4.37 -5.78 21.46
N HIS A 58 -3.21 -6.40 21.24
CA HIS A 58 -2.47 -6.26 19.96
C HIS A 58 -1.70 -7.51 19.49
N TRP A 59 -1.99 -8.69 20.05
CA TRP A 59 -1.30 -9.93 19.69
C TRP A 59 -1.46 -10.30 18.20
N ASP A 60 -2.60 -9.99 17.60
CA ASP A 60 -2.95 -10.27 16.20
C ASP A 60 -2.14 -9.45 15.18
N VAL A 61 -1.66 -8.28 15.59
CA VAL A 61 -0.88 -7.34 14.76
C VAL A 61 0.60 -7.24 15.18
N ALA A 62 1.12 -8.20 15.95
CA ALA A 62 2.49 -8.12 16.49
C ALA A 62 3.58 -7.94 15.42
N ASN A 63 3.41 -8.49 14.22
CA ASN A 63 4.35 -8.27 13.12
C ASN A 63 4.35 -6.81 12.65
N ALA A 64 3.18 -6.16 12.62
CA ALA A 64 3.08 -4.74 12.28
C ALA A 64 3.71 -3.87 13.38
N ILE A 65 3.53 -4.23 14.65
CA ILE A 65 4.22 -3.58 15.77
C ILE A 65 5.74 -3.75 15.63
N GLY A 66 6.22 -4.96 15.35
CA GLY A 66 7.65 -5.22 15.14
C GLY A 66 8.24 -4.44 13.96
N ALA A 67 7.48 -4.26 12.89
CA ALA A 67 7.86 -3.41 11.77
C ALA A 67 7.86 -1.91 12.15
N ALA A 68 6.88 -1.46 12.93
CA ALA A 68 6.76 -0.07 13.38
C ALA A 68 7.82 0.33 14.41
N LEU A 69 8.26 -0.60 15.26
CA LEU A 69 9.36 -0.43 16.22
C LEU A 69 10.75 -0.66 15.58
N GLY A 70 10.80 -0.96 14.28
CA GLY A 70 12.03 -1.29 13.58
C GLY A 70 13.05 -0.15 13.64
N THR A 71 14.20 -0.42 14.26
CA THR A 71 15.37 0.45 14.21
C THR A 71 16.11 0.31 12.88
N VAL A 72 16.81 1.35 12.45
CA VAL A 72 17.66 1.31 11.25
C VAL A 72 18.97 0.63 11.58
N GLY A 73 19.40 -0.31 10.74
CA GLY A 73 20.67 -1.02 10.91
C GLY A 73 21.48 -1.14 9.63
N ALA A 74 22.79 -1.24 9.81
CA ALA A 74 23.74 -1.59 8.76
C ALA A 74 24.74 -2.63 9.25
N THR A 75 25.11 -3.54 8.35
CA THR A 75 26.15 -4.54 8.58
C THR A 75 27.25 -4.35 7.56
N VAL A 76 28.48 -4.19 8.04
CA VAL A 76 29.69 -4.25 7.20
C VAL A 76 30.32 -5.62 7.44
N ASP A 77 30.49 -6.41 6.38
CA ASP A 77 31.09 -7.75 6.42
C ASP A 77 32.12 -7.84 5.30
N THR A 78 33.40 -7.76 5.65
CA THR A 78 34.51 -7.70 4.69
C THR A 78 35.68 -8.59 5.13
N ILE A 79 36.51 -8.98 4.16
CA ILE A 79 37.80 -9.63 4.40
C ILE A 79 38.89 -8.61 4.12
N GLU A 80 39.70 -8.29 5.11
CA GLU A 80 40.74 -7.26 5.00
C GLU A 80 42.09 -7.77 5.50
N SER A 81 43.16 -7.20 4.92
CA SER A 81 44.53 -7.45 5.34
C SER A 81 44.87 -6.62 6.58
N LEU A 82 45.56 -7.21 7.54
CA LEU A 82 46.09 -6.51 8.70
C LEU A 82 47.31 -5.67 8.30
N ASP A 83 47.32 -4.41 8.71
CA ASP A 83 48.47 -3.52 8.51
C ASP A 83 49.50 -3.73 9.63
N LEU A 84 50.59 -4.40 9.29
CA LEU A 84 51.66 -4.79 10.22
C LEU A 84 52.81 -3.78 10.26
N GLY A 85 52.63 -2.54 9.78
CA GLY A 85 53.68 -1.51 9.83
C GLY A 85 54.23 -1.34 11.25
N GLY A 86 55.54 -1.55 11.42
CA GLY A 86 56.20 -1.60 12.72
C GLY A 86 56.57 -0.22 13.28
N ARG A 87 56.35 -0.01 14.58
CA ARG A 87 57.08 1.00 15.37
C ARG A 87 58.26 0.28 16.03
N GLY A 88 59.45 0.85 15.94
CA GLY A 88 60.66 0.21 16.49
C GLY A 88 60.49 -0.12 17.97
N GLY A 89 60.61 -1.41 18.32
CA GLY A 89 60.53 -1.92 19.70
C GLY A 89 59.24 -2.67 20.08
N GLU A 90 58.23 -2.77 19.20
CA GLU A 90 57.00 -3.55 19.46
C GLU A 90 57.22 -5.06 19.25
N SER A 91 56.59 -5.89 20.09
CA SER A 91 56.51 -7.35 19.87
C SER A 91 55.50 -7.72 18.77
N GLU A 92 55.62 -8.93 18.23
CA GLU A 92 54.74 -9.45 17.18
C GLU A 92 53.27 -9.53 17.63
N GLU A 93 53.04 -9.90 18.89
CA GLU A 93 51.71 -9.96 19.50
C GLU A 93 51.08 -8.57 19.65
N GLU A 94 51.86 -7.57 20.06
CA GLU A 94 51.41 -6.17 20.17
C GLU A 94 51.08 -5.58 18.80
N THR A 95 51.89 -5.89 17.79
CA THR A 95 51.67 -5.45 16.41
C THR A 95 50.35 -6.02 15.87
N MET A 96 50.10 -7.32 16.07
CA MET A 96 48.87 -7.98 15.64
C MET A 96 47.63 -7.44 16.36
N LYS A 97 47.73 -7.24 17.68
CA LYS A 97 46.63 -6.69 18.48
C LYS A 97 46.28 -5.26 18.04
N ARG A 98 47.28 -4.41 17.79
CA ARG A 98 47.11 -3.05 17.27
C ARG A 98 46.45 -3.06 15.89
N ALA A 99 46.92 -3.91 14.97
CA ALA A 99 46.37 -4.00 13.63
C ALA A 99 44.89 -4.42 13.64
N ARG A 100 44.52 -5.39 14.49
CA ARG A 100 43.13 -5.83 14.67
C ARG A 100 42.24 -4.74 15.26
N LEU A 101 42.72 -4.02 16.28
CA LEU A 101 42.01 -2.88 16.88
C LEU A 101 41.75 -1.77 15.86
N SER A 102 42.78 -1.36 15.10
CA SER A 102 42.67 -0.34 14.06
C SER A 102 41.69 -0.73 12.94
N LEU A 103 41.73 -2.01 12.51
CA LEU A 103 40.75 -2.52 11.55
C LEU A 103 39.33 -2.45 12.11
N LEU A 104 39.13 -2.92 13.34
CA LEU A 104 37.82 -2.93 13.99
C LEU A 104 37.25 -1.51 14.15
N GLU A 105 38.06 -0.54 14.58
CA GLU A 105 37.67 0.87 14.70
C GLU A 105 37.22 1.47 13.37
N ARG A 106 37.98 1.24 12.29
CA ARG A 106 37.59 1.71 10.95
C ARG A 106 36.30 1.05 10.47
N THR A 107 36.11 -0.25 10.74
CA THR A 107 34.90 -0.97 10.35
C THR A 107 33.69 -0.55 11.17
N ARG A 108 33.86 -0.24 12.47
CA ARG A 108 32.83 0.39 13.32
C ARG A 108 32.36 1.71 12.73
N GLU A 109 33.31 2.61 12.40
CA GLU A 109 32.97 3.90 11.82
C GLU A 109 32.23 3.76 10.49
N ARG A 110 32.66 2.82 9.63
CA ARG A 110 31.95 2.49 8.38
C ARG A 110 30.53 1.97 8.62
N ALA A 111 30.34 1.06 9.58
CA ALA A 111 29.02 0.53 9.91
C ALA A 111 28.10 1.62 10.47
N ILE A 112 28.62 2.52 11.31
CA ILE A 112 27.89 3.68 11.81
C ILE A 112 27.51 4.61 10.67
N CYS A 113 28.45 4.96 9.79
CA CYS A 113 28.18 5.83 8.64
C CYS A 113 27.13 5.23 7.70
N GLU A 114 27.18 3.92 7.45
CA GLU A 114 26.19 3.24 6.61
C GLU A 114 24.81 3.18 7.29
N ALA A 115 24.74 2.99 8.61
CA ALA A 115 23.48 3.07 9.35
C ALA A 115 22.89 4.49 9.30
N VAL A 116 23.73 5.52 9.47
CA VAL A 116 23.32 6.94 9.36
C VAL A 116 22.87 7.29 7.94
N LYS A 117 23.56 6.79 6.92
CA LYS A 117 23.18 6.95 5.51
C LYS A 117 21.79 6.37 5.23
N ARG A 118 21.41 5.30 5.92
CA ARG A 118 20.08 4.66 5.87
C ARG A 118 19.04 5.36 6.75
N GLY A 119 19.41 6.44 7.42
CA GLY A 119 18.50 7.28 8.19
C GLY A 119 18.61 7.13 9.71
N ALA A 120 19.61 6.43 10.26
CA ALA A 120 19.78 6.35 11.70
C ALA A 120 20.27 7.67 12.32
N VAL A 121 19.81 8.01 13.53
CA VAL A 121 20.30 9.18 14.29
C VAL A 121 21.72 8.90 14.79
N ARG A 122 22.73 9.60 14.23
CA ARG A 122 24.15 9.34 14.51
C ARG A 122 24.52 9.31 15.99
N SER A 123 23.94 10.19 16.81
CA SER A 123 24.20 10.26 18.25
C SER A 123 23.65 9.07 19.04
N GLU A 124 22.75 8.29 18.44
CA GLU A 124 22.05 7.17 19.08
C GLU A 124 22.35 5.83 18.37
N VAL A 125 23.24 5.82 17.37
CA VAL A 125 23.74 4.58 16.78
C VAL A 125 24.71 3.92 17.76
N TYR A 126 24.47 2.66 18.08
CA TYR A 126 25.37 1.82 18.84
C TYR A 126 25.75 0.56 18.05
N ILE A 127 26.86 -0.06 18.42
CA ILE A 127 27.29 -1.32 17.81
C ILE A 127 26.58 -2.48 18.51
N HIS A 128 25.83 -3.26 17.75
CA HIS A 128 25.07 -4.40 18.25
C HIS A 128 25.91 -5.68 18.31
N SER A 129 26.74 -5.92 17.30
CA SER A 129 27.60 -7.11 17.25
C SER A 129 28.88 -6.86 16.48
N GLU A 130 29.96 -7.50 16.91
CA GLU A 130 31.29 -7.41 16.32
C GLU A 130 31.95 -8.77 16.34
N ASP A 131 32.35 -9.25 15.17
CA ASP A 131 33.05 -10.52 15.02
C ASP A 131 34.30 -10.30 14.18
N VAL A 132 35.45 -10.76 14.69
CA VAL A 132 36.71 -10.81 13.95
C VAL A 132 37.18 -12.24 13.94
N VAL A 133 37.22 -12.84 12.75
CA VAL A 133 37.57 -14.25 12.56
C VAL A 133 38.76 -14.35 11.61
N ASP A 134 39.77 -15.12 12.01
CA ASP A 134 40.92 -15.39 11.15
C ASP A 134 40.49 -16.20 9.92
N VAL A 135 40.97 -15.80 8.74
CA VAL A 135 40.69 -16.54 7.51
C VAL A 135 41.69 -17.69 7.43
N ALA A 136 41.18 -18.92 7.47
CA ALA A 136 42.01 -20.12 7.38
C ALA A 136 42.87 -20.10 6.09
N TYR A 137 44.14 -20.47 6.22
CA TYR A 137 45.12 -20.60 5.12
C TYR A 137 45.50 -19.31 4.38
N VAL A 138 45.16 -18.13 4.91
CA VAL A 138 45.58 -16.85 4.32
C VAL A 138 46.25 -15.99 5.38
N ALA A 139 47.57 -15.86 5.29
CA ALA A 139 48.35 -15.07 6.23
C ALA A 139 47.88 -13.61 6.27
N ASN A 140 47.81 -13.05 7.48
CA ASN A 140 47.52 -11.64 7.76
C ASN A 140 46.17 -11.13 7.21
N LYS A 141 45.18 -12.00 7.02
CA LYS A 141 43.81 -11.61 6.65
C LYS A 141 42.80 -12.07 7.68
N VAL A 142 41.85 -11.19 7.96
CA VAL A 142 40.73 -11.47 8.87
C VAL A 142 39.42 -11.10 8.20
N ARG A 143 38.37 -11.86 8.50
CA ARG A 143 37.00 -11.45 8.23
C ARG A 143 36.51 -10.62 9.40
N VAL A 144 36.09 -9.40 9.14
CA VAL A 144 35.51 -8.50 10.14
C VAL A 144 34.05 -8.26 9.79
N ARG A 145 33.17 -8.50 10.76
CA ARG A 145 31.75 -8.22 10.65
C ARG A 145 31.34 -7.29 11.80
N VAL A 146 30.78 -6.14 11.46
CA VAL A 146 30.26 -5.17 12.44
C VAL A 146 28.82 -4.80 12.07
N LYS A 147 27.91 -4.89 13.04
CA LYS A 147 26.51 -4.48 12.89
C LYS A 147 26.24 -3.26 13.76
N ALA A 148 25.90 -2.13 13.15
CA ALA A 148 25.48 -0.91 13.83
C ALA A 148 23.96 -0.75 13.73
N ILE A 149 23.33 -0.31 14.81
CA ILE A 149 21.86 -0.12 14.91
C ILE A 149 21.58 1.21 15.61
N GLY A 150 20.59 1.96 15.14
CA GLY A 150 20.10 3.16 15.82
C GLY A 150 18.66 3.48 15.45
N PRO A 151 17.99 4.37 16.19
CA PRO A 151 16.65 4.81 15.87
C PRO A 151 16.62 5.54 14.52
N LEU A 152 15.53 5.37 13.78
CA LEU A 152 15.28 6.15 12.57
C LEU A 152 15.16 7.63 12.97
N ARG A 153 15.86 8.51 12.27
CA ARG A 153 15.75 9.95 12.46
C ARG A 153 14.30 10.36 12.27
N GLU A 154 13.69 10.88 13.34
CA GLU A 154 12.40 11.55 13.22
C GLU A 154 12.55 12.65 12.18
N ALA A 155 11.65 12.66 11.20
CA ALA A 155 11.65 13.68 10.19
C ALA A 155 11.27 15.01 10.87
N SER A 156 12.26 15.80 11.27
CA SER A 156 12.09 17.24 11.48
C SER A 156 11.39 17.76 10.22
N GLU A 157 10.19 18.32 10.36
CA GLU A 157 9.30 18.83 9.30
C GLU A 157 9.72 18.29 7.92
N ARG A 158 9.15 17.14 7.50
CA ARG A 158 9.41 16.62 6.15
C ARG A 158 9.26 17.80 5.19
N GLU A 159 10.38 18.27 4.64
CA GLU A 159 10.35 18.91 3.33
C GLU A 159 9.70 17.84 2.46
N THR A 160 8.42 18.04 2.15
CA THR A 160 7.77 17.35 1.05
C THR A 160 8.63 17.72 -0.15
N VAL A 161 9.58 16.83 -0.49
CA VAL A 161 10.32 16.94 -1.74
C VAL A 161 9.24 16.90 -2.80
N ALA A 162 8.95 18.05 -3.38
CA ALA A 162 7.93 18.16 -4.40
C ALA A 162 8.29 17.16 -5.49
N VAL A 163 7.36 16.28 -5.81
CA VAL A 163 7.56 15.33 -6.91
C VAL A 163 7.73 16.16 -8.18
N GLU A 164 8.91 16.10 -8.78
CA GLU A 164 9.23 16.89 -9.95
C GLU A 164 8.48 16.36 -11.18
N ASP A 165 8.03 17.27 -12.05
CA ASP A 165 7.39 16.89 -13.30
C ASP A 165 8.43 16.28 -14.26
N ASN A 166 8.23 15.01 -14.60
CA ASN A 166 9.07 14.28 -15.54
C ASN A 166 8.64 14.58 -16.99
N PRO A 167 9.50 15.18 -17.84
CA PRO A 167 9.15 15.52 -19.21
C PRO A 167 8.83 14.29 -20.09
N HIS A 168 9.30 13.10 -19.73
CA HIS A 168 9.07 11.85 -20.47
C HIS A 168 7.81 11.09 -20.03
N TRP A 169 7.04 11.61 -19.06
CA TRP A 169 5.83 10.96 -18.55
C TRP A 169 4.89 10.48 -19.69
N PRO A 170 4.39 9.23 -19.64
CA PRO A 170 4.39 8.28 -18.52
C PRO A 170 5.64 7.39 -18.41
N PHE A 171 6.63 7.53 -19.31
CA PHE A 171 7.91 6.83 -19.15
C PHE A 171 8.68 7.36 -17.96
N ALA A 172 9.47 6.51 -17.30
CA ALA A 172 10.37 6.99 -16.24
C ALA A 172 11.54 7.79 -16.81
N SER A 173 11.99 7.46 -18.01
CA SER A 173 13.11 8.12 -18.70
C SER A 173 13.01 7.98 -20.22
N GLU A 174 13.84 8.75 -20.94
CA GLU A 174 14.01 8.58 -22.39
C GLU A 174 14.55 7.19 -22.75
N GLU A 175 15.44 6.63 -21.94
CA GLU A 175 16.01 5.29 -22.13
C GLU A 175 14.92 4.20 -22.13
N ASP A 176 13.88 4.36 -21.30
CA ASP A 176 12.74 3.45 -21.30
C ASP A 176 11.95 3.51 -22.61
N ARG A 177 11.83 4.69 -23.23
CA ARG A 177 11.19 4.86 -24.53
C ARG A 177 11.99 4.15 -25.63
N GLU A 178 13.31 4.26 -25.60
CA GLU A 178 14.19 3.56 -26.55
C GLU A 178 14.11 2.04 -26.40
N LYS A 179 14.06 1.54 -25.16
CA LYS A 179 13.84 0.10 -24.87
C LYS A 179 12.51 -0.40 -25.41
N ASP A 180 11.45 0.40 -25.28
CA ASP A 180 10.13 0.08 -25.84
C ASP A 180 10.14 -0.04 -27.37
N VAL A 181 10.83 0.89 -28.05
CA VAL A 181 11.01 0.86 -29.51
C VAL A 181 11.77 -0.40 -29.92
N ALA A 182 12.87 -0.73 -29.22
CA ALA A 182 13.65 -1.94 -29.48
C ALA A 182 12.83 -3.24 -29.25
N ALA A 183 11.91 -3.24 -28.29
CA ALA A 183 10.99 -4.35 -28.01
C ALA A 183 9.76 -4.39 -28.95
N GLY A 184 9.63 -3.42 -29.87
CA GLY A 184 8.50 -3.31 -30.79
C GLY A 184 7.16 -3.05 -30.08
N LEU A 185 7.18 -2.41 -28.91
CA LEU A 185 5.98 -2.05 -28.17
C LEU A 185 5.41 -0.71 -28.67
N PRO A 186 4.07 -0.58 -28.79
CA PRO A 186 3.45 0.64 -29.29
C PRO A 186 3.56 1.78 -28.27
N SER A 187 3.99 2.96 -28.69
CA SER A 187 4.10 4.12 -27.79
C SER A 187 2.75 4.53 -27.19
N PRO A 188 2.69 4.93 -25.91
CA PRO A 188 1.49 5.48 -25.30
C PRO A 188 1.06 6.78 -26.00
N LYS A 189 -0.25 7.03 -26.09
CA LYS A 189 -0.80 8.24 -26.71
C LYS A 189 -0.93 9.35 -25.67
N VAL A 190 0.01 10.29 -25.68
CA VAL A 190 0.13 11.34 -24.66
C VAL A 190 0.21 12.71 -25.32
N GLU A 191 -0.64 13.64 -24.87
CA GLU A 191 -0.68 15.01 -25.37
C GLU A 191 -0.95 15.97 -24.21
N GLY A 192 -0.08 16.94 -23.99
CA GLY A 192 -0.27 17.98 -22.95
C GLY A 192 -0.46 17.44 -21.53
N GLY A 193 0.19 16.35 -21.16
CA GLY A 193 0.01 15.71 -19.84
C GLY A 193 -1.25 14.84 -19.71
N ARG A 194 -1.97 14.61 -20.80
CA ARG A 194 -3.13 13.71 -20.88
C ARG A 194 -2.74 12.45 -21.65
N TRP A 195 -2.94 11.30 -21.03
CA TRP A 195 -2.64 9.99 -21.58
C TRP A 195 -3.95 9.25 -21.88
N SER A 196 -4.19 8.97 -23.17
CA SER A 196 -5.30 8.14 -23.61
C SER A 196 -4.86 6.68 -23.65
N LEU A 197 -5.40 5.86 -22.75
CA LEU A 197 -4.97 4.47 -22.60
C LEU A 197 -5.36 3.63 -23.82
N SER A 198 -4.40 2.89 -24.34
CA SER A 198 -4.63 1.79 -25.28
C SER A 198 -4.89 0.47 -24.55
N ALA A 199 -5.28 -0.57 -25.29
CA ALA A 199 -5.41 -1.92 -24.74
C ALA A 199 -4.07 -2.44 -24.17
N GLU A 200 -2.94 -2.14 -24.82
CA GLU A 200 -1.61 -2.50 -24.32
C GLU A 200 -1.27 -1.76 -23.02
N ASP A 201 -1.70 -0.51 -22.87
CA ASP A 201 -1.51 0.24 -21.64
C ASP A 201 -2.30 -0.36 -20.48
N VAL A 202 -3.55 -0.76 -20.73
CA VAL A 202 -4.40 -1.46 -19.76
C VAL A 202 -3.76 -2.77 -19.30
N GLU A 203 -3.17 -3.55 -20.21
CA GLU A 203 -2.42 -4.77 -19.87
C GLU A 203 -1.19 -4.46 -18.99
N CYS A 204 -0.44 -3.40 -19.32
CA CYS A 204 0.72 -2.98 -18.52
C CYS A 204 0.29 -2.54 -17.11
N VAL A 205 -0.76 -1.72 -16.98
CA VAL A 205 -1.29 -1.31 -15.67
C VAL A 205 -1.71 -2.53 -14.85
N ALA A 206 -2.31 -3.55 -15.46
CA ALA A 206 -2.76 -4.74 -14.74
C ALA A 206 -1.60 -5.55 -14.15
N VAL A 207 -0.54 -5.77 -14.93
CA VAL A 207 0.66 -6.46 -14.43
C VAL A 207 1.29 -5.66 -13.29
N GLY A 208 1.44 -4.34 -13.47
CA GLY A 208 2.02 -3.46 -12.45
C GLY A 208 1.20 -3.39 -11.16
N ALA A 209 -0.11 -3.23 -11.28
CA ALA A 209 -1.03 -3.22 -10.14
C ALA A 209 -1.00 -4.54 -9.38
N GLY A 210 -0.85 -5.68 -10.07
CA GLY A 210 -0.65 -6.98 -9.46
C GLY A 210 0.65 -7.05 -8.64
N LEU A 211 1.76 -6.51 -9.17
CA LEU A 211 3.04 -6.42 -8.46
C LEU A 211 2.95 -5.50 -7.23
N LEU A 212 2.33 -4.32 -7.38
CA LEU A 212 2.15 -3.32 -6.32
C LEU A 212 1.10 -3.71 -5.28
N GLY A 213 0.27 -4.73 -5.57
CA GLY A 213 -0.68 -5.29 -4.62
C GLY A 213 -0.02 -5.99 -3.44
N CYS A 214 1.25 -6.43 -3.57
CA CYS A 214 1.97 -7.17 -2.52
C CYS A 214 1.18 -8.36 -1.93
N GLY A 215 0.35 -9.02 -2.74
CA GLY A 215 -0.55 -10.11 -2.31
C GLY A 215 -1.91 -9.67 -1.75
N GLY A 216 -2.19 -8.37 -1.68
CA GLY A 216 -3.49 -7.76 -1.33
C GLY A 216 -4.15 -7.02 -2.51
N GLY A 217 -5.28 -6.34 -2.25
CA GLY A 217 -5.99 -5.51 -3.23
C GLY A 217 -6.87 -6.27 -4.24
N GLY A 218 -6.89 -7.60 -4.19
CA GLY A 218 -7.64 -8.45 -5.13
C GLY A 218 -7.01 -8.54 -6.52
N ASP A 219 -7.52 -9.45 -7.35
CA ASP A 219 -7.00 -9.69 -8.70
C ASP A 219 -7.37 -8.54 -9.66
N PRO A 220 -6.39 -7.85 -10.29
CA PRO A 220 -6.67 -6.81 -11.28
C PRO A 220 -7.38 -7.32 -12.54
N ASN A 221 -7.43 -8.63 -12.79
CA ASN A 221 -7.98 -9.24 -13.99
C ASN A 221 -9.42 -8.82 -14.31
N VAL A 222 -10.32 -8.79 -13.31
CA VAL A 222 -11.71 -8.39 -13.54
C VAL A 222 -11.78 -6.93 -13.99
N GLY A 223 -11.06 -6.04 -13.30
CA GLY A 223 -10.98 -4.62 -13.67
C GLY A 223 -10.33 -4.41 -15.04
N ARG A 224 -9.29 -5.18 -15.37
CA ARG A 224 -8.63 -5.19 -16.68
C ARG A 224 -9.61 -5.53 -17.79
N LEU A 225 -10.37 -6.62 -17.65
CA LEU A 225 -11.37 -7.05 -18.63
C LEU A 225 -12.44 -5.98 -18.83
N MET A 226 -12.93 -5.37 -17.74
CA MET A 226 -13.88 -4.27 -17.82
C MET A 226 -13.29 -3.07 -18.57
N ALA A 227 -12.06 -2.65 -18.27
CA ALA A 227 -11.40 -1.54 -18.95
C ALA A 227 -11.22 -1.81 -20.47
N LEU A 228 -10.77 -3.02 -20.83
CA LEU A 228 -10.68 -3.43 -22.23
C LEU A 228 -12.05 -3.43 -22.93
N GLN A 229 -13.10 -3.84 -22.23
CA GLN A 229 -14.47 -3.78 -22.75
C GLN A 229 -14.93 -2.34 -22.99
N GLN A 230 -14.57 -1.39 -22.11
CA GLN A 230 -14.86 0.04 -22.33
C GLN A 230 -14.21 0.55 -23.62
N LEU A 231 -12.92 0.22 -23.83
CA LEU A 231 -12.20 0.57 -25.05
C LEU A 231 -12.81 -0.08 -26.30
N ALA A 232 -13.23 -1.35 -26.21
CA ALA A 232 -13.89 -2.06 -27.30
C ALA A 232 -15.25 -1.44 -27.68
N HIS A 233 -15.95 -0.83 -26.71
CA HIS A 233 -17.17 -0.03 -26.96
C HIS A 233 -16.88 1.38 -27.50
N GLY A 234 -15.63 1.71 -27.84
CA GLY A 234 -15.23 3.01 -28.38
C GLY A 234 -15.17 4.13 -27.34
N ARG A 235 -15.24 3.81 -26.04
CA ARG A 235 -15.04 4.80 -24.98
C ARG A 235 -13.55 5.07 -24.78
N SER A 236 -13.23 6.29 -24.36
CA SER A 236 -11.87 6.68 -24.02
C SER A 236 -11.63 6.52 -22.52
N ILE A 237 -10.47 5.99 -22.15
CA ILE A 237 -9.94 6.01 -20.78
C ILE A 237 -8.79 7.02 -20.77
N THR A 238 -8.90 8.07 -19.97
CA THR A 238 -7.88 9.13 -19.90
C THR A 238 -7.29 9.23 -18.51
N VAL A 239 -5.97 9.16 -18.44
CA VAL A 239 -5.17 9.44 -17.24
C VAL A 239 -4.48 10.80 -17.41
N ILE A 240 -4.39 11.62 -16.37
CA ILE A 240 -3.76 12.96 -16.44
C ILE A 240 -2.65 13.05 -15.38
N ASN A 241 -1.49 13.57 -15.77
CA ASN A 241 -0.45 13.94 -14.83
C ASN A 241 -0.93 15.12 -13.97
N PRO A 242 -1.13 14.94 -12.65
CA PRO A 242 -1.69 15.99 -11.79
C PRO A 242 -0.76 17.20 -11.62
N LEU A 243 0.55 17.04 -11.83
CA LEU A 243 1.54 18.12 -11.72
C LEU A 243 1.44 19.14 -12.87
N ARG A 244 0.75 18.78 -13.96
CA ARG A 244 0.56 19.64 -15.14
C ARG A 244 -0.78 20.36 -15.16
N LEU A 245 -1.59 20.18 -14.12
CA LEU A 245 -2.90 20.82 -13.99
C LEU A 245 -2.82 22.06 -13.11
N LYS A 246 -3.58 23.09 -13.47
CA LYS A 246 -3.84 24.23 -12.59
C LYS A 246 -5.08 23.95 -11.74
N ALA A 247 -5.10 24.50 -10.51
CA ALA A 247 -6.26 24.38 -9.62
C ALA A 247 -7.58 24.87 -10.27
N SER A 248 -7.52 25.87 -11.15
CA SER A 248 -8.70 26.36 -11.88
C SER A 248 -9.29 25.37 -12.89
N GLU A 249 -8.54 24.33 -13.28
CA GLU A 249 -8.97 23.31 -14.25
C GLU A 249 -9.61 22.09 -13.55
N VAL A 250 -9.56 22.05 -12.21
CA VAL A 250 -9.99 20.92 -11.40
C VAL A 250 -11.04 21.39 -10.39
N GLY A 251 -12.17 20.68 -10.35
CA GLY A 251 -13.20 20.85 -9.34
C GLY A 251 -12.88 19.95 -8.16
N LEU A 252 -13.85 19.13 -7.77
CA LEU A 252 -13.64 18.10 -6.75
C LEU A 252 -13.11 16.81 -7.38
N VAL A 253 -12.20 16.16 -6.66
CA VAL A 253 -11.64 14.85 -6.98
C VAL A 253 -12.18 13.83 -5.97
N THR A 254 -12.61 12.66 -6.42
CA THR A 254 -12.93 11.53 -5.53
C THR A 254 -12.36 10.25 -6.10
N CYS A 255 -12.35 9.16 -5.32
CA CYS A 255 -12.07 7.83 -5.83
C CYS A 255 -13.33 6.97 -5.84
N GLY A 256 -13.48 6.15 -6.87
CA GLY A 256 -14.39 5.01 -6.85
C GLY A 256 -13.60 3.74 -6.61
N ALA A 257 -14.04 2.89 -5.69
CA ALA A 257 -13.41 1.61 -5.38
C ALA A 257 -14.44 0.54 -5.05
N PHE A 258 -14.02 -0.70 -4.93
CA PHE A 258 -14.83 -1.79 -4.44
C PHE A 258 -14.47 -2.14 -3.00
N MET A 259 -15.48 -2.50 -2.22
CA MET A 259 -15.31 -3.05 -0.89
C MET A 259 -16.14 -4.33 -0.78
N GLY A 260 -15.53 -5.39 -0.26
CA GLY A 260 -16.20 -6.68 -0.12
C GLY A 260 -15.23 -7.84 0.01
N ALA A 261 -15.78 -9.04 0.03
CA ALA A 261 -15.00 -10.26 0.06
C ALA A 261 -14.50 -10.61 -1.35
N PRO A 262 -13.18 -10.80 -1.57
CA PRO A 262 -12.64 -11.14 -2.89
C PRO A 262 -13.31 -12.38 -3.53
N MET A 263 -13.59 -13.42 -2.74
CA MET A 263 -14.26 -14.62 -3.26
C MET A 263 -15.65 -14.32 -3.83
N ILE A 264 -16.42 -13.42 -3.20
CA ILE A 264 -17.75 -13.04 -3.68
C ILE A 264 -17.65 -12.25 -4.97
N ILE A 265 -16.63 -11.40 -5.11
CA ILE A 265 -16.36 -10.67 -6.35
C ILE A 265 -16.00 -11.64 -7.49
N SER A 266 -15.25 -12.71 -7.20
CA SER A 266 -14.92 -13.76 -8.18
C SER A 266 -16.13 -14.62 -8.60
N GLU A 267 -17.04 -14.94 -7.66
CA GLU A 267 -18.21 -15.79 -7.95
C GLU A 267 -19.39 -15.02 -8.55
N LYS A 268 -19.75 -13.88 -7.96
CA LYS A 268 -20.94 -13.09 -8.35
C LYS A 268 -20.63 -12.13 -9.51
N MET A 269 -19.35 -11.84 -9.74
CA MET A 269 -18.85 -10.75 -10.60
C MET A 269 -19.40 -9.38 -10.19
N VAL A 270 -18.70 -8.31 -10.58
CA VAL A 270 -19.18 -6.94 -10.42
C VAL A 270 -20.10 -6.59 -11.58
N SER A 271 -21.19 -5.87 -11.31
CA SER A 271 -22.10 -5.43 -12.38
C SER A 271 -21.60 -4.17 -13.10
N GLY A 272 -20.59 -3.50 -12.53
CA GLY A 272 -20.08 -2.21 -12.99
C GLY A 272 -20.97 -1.03 -12.58
N LYS A 273 -22.16 -1.28 -12.02
CA LYS A 273 -23.05 -0.22 -11.56
C LYS A 273 -22.68 0.31 -10.19
N GLU A 274 -22.04 -0.49 -9.35
CA GLU A 274 -21.89 -0.22 -7.92
C GLU A 274 -21.05 1.04 -7.67
N THR A 275 -19.85 1.14 -8.26
CA THR A 275 -18.99 2.32 -8.15
C THR A 275 -19.61 3.55 -8.81
N ARG A 276 -20.29 3.35 -9.95
CA ARG A 276 -21.00 4.42 -10.65
C ARG A 276 -22.13 5.01 -9.82
N LEU A 277 -22.95 4.16 -9.19
CA LEU A 277 -24.04 4.59 -8.33
C LEU A 277 -23.53 5.30 -7.07
N ALA A 278 -22.45 4.81 -6.47
CA ALA A 278 -21.80 5.47 -5.34
C ALA A 278 -21.33 6.89 -5.73
N VAL A 279 -20.54 7.04 -6.79
CA VAL A 279 -20.06 8.38 -7.21
C VAL A 279 -21.21 9.31 -7.65
N GLN A 280 -22.25 8.79 -8.31
CA GLN A 280 -23.45 9.58 -8.64
C GLN A 280 -24.20 10.03 -7.38
N ALA A 281 -24.32 9.18 -6.37
CA ALA A 281 -24.91 9.55 -5.09
C ALA A 281 -24.09 10.60 -4.36
N LEU A 282 -22.75 10.49 -4.39
CA LEU A 282 -21.86 11.50 -3.84
C LEU A 282 -22.05 12.85 -4.56
N GLN A 283 -22.11 12.85 -5.90
CA GLN A 283 -22.37 14.06 -6.67
C GLN A 283 -23.72 14.71 -6.32
N ARG A 284 -24.79 13.90 -6.14
CA ARG A 284 -26.10 14.41 -5.68
C ARG A 284 -26.00 15.01 -4.29
N LEU A 285 -25.25 14.38 -3.38
CA LEU A 285 -25.11 14.87 -2.01
C LEU A 285 -24.37 16.21 -1.99
N LEU A 286 -23.31 16.36 -2.79
CA LEU A 286 -22.58 17.62 -2.94
C LEU A 286 -23.47 18.72 -3.54
N ALA A 287 -24.22 18.40 -4.61
CA ALA A 287 -25.15 19.33 -5.26
C ALA A 287 -26.34 19.73 -4.37
N SER A 288 -26.70 18.90 -3.39
CA SER A 288 -27.82 19.17 -2.48
C SER A 288 -27.60 20.37 -1.56
N GLY A 289 -26.36 20.78 -1.32
CA GLY A 289 -26.07 21.82 -0.33
C GLY A 289 -25.73 21.28 1.07
N VAL A 290 -26.05 20.02 1.39
CA VAL A 290 -25.93 19.47 2.76
C VAL A 290 -24.48 19.40 3.23
N TYR A 291 -23.57 18.98 2.35
CA TYR A 291 -22.15 19.09 2.63
C TYR A 291 -21.66 20.45 2.14
N ASP A 292 -21.14 21.26 3.06
CA ASP A 292 -20.48 22.51 2.73
C ASP A 292 -18.99 22.24 2.48
N THR A 293 -18.58 22.39 1.22
CA THR A 293 -17.20 22.22 0.79
C THR A 293 -16.29 23.37 1.26
N ALA A 294 -16.86 24.54 1.60
CA ALA A 294 -16.12 25.75 1.99
C ALA A 294 -16.10 25.98 3.51
N ALA A 295 -17.17 25.67 4.24
CA ALA A 295 -17.31 26.02 5.65
C ALA A 295 -16.71 25.02 6.66
N GLY A 296 -15.94 24.04 6.19
CA GLY A 296 -15.26 23.00 6.97
C GLY A 296 -15.47 23.05 8.49
N GLU A 297 -16.28 22.12 8.99
CA GLU A 297 -16.72 21.94 10.39
C GLU A 297 -17.78 22.89 10.95
N ARG A 298 -18.00 24.10 10.39
CA ARG A 298 -18.98 25.05 10.95
C ARG A 298 -20.43 24.61 10.68
N GLY A 299 -20.92 23.70 11.53
CA GLY A 299 -22.31 23.26 11.56
C GLY A 299 -22.55 21.87 12.16
N TRP A 300 -21.51 21.03 12.30
CA TRP A 300 -21.70 19.62 12.72
C TRP A 300 -21.42 19.37 14.21
N GLU A 301 -20.64 20.23 14.88
CA GLU A 301 -20.17 20.01 16.26
C GLU A 301 -21.13 20.52 17.36
N GLU A 302 -22.14 21.35 17.04
CA GLU A 302 -23.03 21.95 18.06
C GLU A 302 -24.52 21.89 17.68
N GLY A 303 -25.09 20.69 17.54
CA GLY A 303 -26.56 20.51 17.55
C GLY A 303 -27.35 21.20 16.42
N GLY A 304 -26.68 21.69 15.37
CA GLY A 304 -27.30 22.34 14.22
C GLY A 304 -28.13 21.37 13.37
N LYS A 305 -29.01 21.92 12.51
CA LYS A 305 -29.74 21.13 11.50
C LYS A 305 -28.73 20.44 10.57
N ARG A 306 -28.59 19.12 10.73
CA ARG A 306 -27.63 18.28 9.98
C ARG A 306 -28.05 17.99 8.53
N GLY A 307 -29.28 18.33 8.17
CA GLY A 307 -29.80 18.34 6.80
C GLY A 307 -30.35 19.72 6.43
N ASN A 308 -30.84 19.87 5.21
CA ASN A 308 -31.42 21.11 4.73
C ASN A 308 -32.85 20.89 4.21
N GLU A 309 -33.45 21.91 3.58
CA GLU A 309 -34.79 21.82 2.99
C GLU A 309 -34.90 20.77 1.87
N ARG A 310 -33.77 20.42 1.24
CA ARG A 310 -33.71 19.51 0.09
C ARG A 310 -33.48 18.07 0.51
N VAL A 311 -32.65 17.84 1.54
CA VAL A 311 -32.24 16.51 1.98
C VAL A 311 -32.28 16.41 3.50
N ARG A 312 -33.11 15.48 3.99
CA ARG A 312 -33.14 15.09 5.40
C ARG A 312 -31.96 14.18 5.74
N VAL A 313 -31.51 14.26 6.99
CA VAL A 313 -30.38 13.47 7.51
C VAL A 313 -30.79 12.82 8.82
N ARG A 314 -30.52 11.53 8.97
CA ARG A 314 -30.81 10.74 10.19
C ARG A 314 -29.53 10.27 10.86
N GLU A 315 -29.57 10.14 12.18
CA GLU A 315 -28.50 9.57 13.00
C GLU A 315 -28.61 8.04 13.04
N ARG A 316 -27.48 7.35 13.04
CA ARG A 316 -27.40 5.91 13.28
C ARG A 316 -26.26 5.59 14.24
N ASN A 317 -26.54 4.72 15.21
CA ASN A 317 -25.55 4.20 16.14
C ASN A 317 -24.82 3.01 15.50
N ILE A 318 -23.49 3.02 15.54
CA ILE A 318 -22.65 1.95 14.98
C ILE A 318 -21.94 1.12 16.06
N GLY A 319 -22.36 1.25 17.32
CA GLY A 319 -21.78 0.57 18.47
C GLY A 319 -20.67 1.39 19.14
N GLY A 320 -20.30 1.02 20.37
CA GLY A 320 -19.20 1.67 21.10
C GLY A 320 -19.41 3.16 21.41
N GLY A 321 -20.66 3.64 21.42
CA GLY A 321 -20.99 5.07 21.61
C GLY A 321 -20.78 5.94 20.36
N LYS A 322 -20.36 5.36 19.24
CA LYS A 322 -20.08 6.06 17.99
C LYS A 322 -21.33 6.23 17.13
N LYS A 323 -21.37 7.32 16.37
CA LYS A 323 -22.53 7.75 15.58
C LYS A 323 -22.12 8.11 14.17
N VAL A 324 -22.98 7.80 13.22
CA VAL A 324 -22.88 8.23 11.82
C VAL A 324 -24.16 8.94 11.41
N TRP A 325 -24.04 9.85 10.45
CA TRP A 325 -25.19 10.55 9.88
C TRP A 325 -25.31 10.20 8.42
N ILE A 326 -26.53 9.88 8.02
CA ILE A 326 -26.82 9.40 6.67
C ILE A 326 -27.98 10.21 6.07
N ALA A 327 -27.83 10.56 4.80
CA ALA A 327 -28.88 11.22 4.03
C ALA A 327 -30.03 10.26 3.74
N GLU A 328 -31.26 10.79 3.69
CA GLU A 328 -32.44 10.05 3.24
C GLU A 328 -32.33 9.74 1.74
N PRO A 329 -32.35 8.45 1.32
CA PRO A 329 -32.18 8.09 -0.09
C PRO A 329 -33.22 8.73 -1.01
N ASP A 330 -34.50 8.74 -0.61
CA ASP A 330 -35.61 9.32 -1.41
C ASP A 330 -35.44 10.81 -1.67
N ASP A 331 -34.80 11.55 -0.75
CA ASP A 331 -34.52 12.96 -0.97
C ASP A 331 -33.33 13.15 -1.90
N LEU A 332 -32.30 12.30 -1.76
CA LEU A 332 -31.10 12.33 -2.58
C LEU A 332 -31.42 12.04 -4.05
N GLU A 333 -32.30 11.09 -4.34
CA GLU A 333 -32.73 10.74 -5.70
C GLU A 333 -33.44 11.88 -6.44
N LYS A 334 -34.09 12.79 -5.71
CA LYS A 334 -34.76 13.97 -6.29
C LYS A 334 -33.76 15.04 -6.76
N ILE A 335 -32.50 14.97 -6.32
CA ILE A 335 -31.46 15.91 -6.72
C ILE A 335 -31.03 15.61 -8.15
N ASN A 336 -31.42 16.49 -9.07
CA ASN A 336 -31.06 16.35 -10.48
C ASN A 336 -29.61 16.82 -10.72
N VAL A 337 -28.77 15.90 -11.18
CA VAL A 337 -27.36 16.13 -11.58
C VAL A 337 -27.12 15.72 -13.04
N SER A 338 -28.18 15.56 -13.84
CA SER A 338 -28.08 15.15 -15.25
C SER A 338 -27.52 16.24 -16.16
N ASP A 339 -27.63 17.50 -15.73
CA ASP A 339 -27.10 18.67 -16.44
C ASP A 339 -25.92 19.25 -15.64
N PRO A 340 -24.68 18.90 -16.00
CA PRO A 340 -23.49 19.30 -15.25
C PRO A 340 -23.22 20.81 -15.25
N GLU A 341 -23.83 21.57 -16.17
CA GLU A 341 -23.70 23.04 -16.21
C GLU A 341 -24.56 23.72 -15.15
N LYS A 342 -25.61 23.04 -14.66
CA LYS A 342 -26.49 23.53 -13.58
C LYS A 342 -25.98 23.20 -12.19
N ILE A 343 -24.93 22.39 -12.08
CA ILE A 343 -24.27 22.10 -10.81
C ILE A 343 -23.31 23.26 -10.51
N ASP A 344 -23.38 23.78 -9.29
CA ASP A 344 -22.37 24.71 -8.77
C ASP A 344 -20.97 24.10 -8.96
N GLN A 345 -20.11 24.81 -9.69
CA GLN A 345 -18.78 24.33 -10.07
C GLN A 345 -17.92 24.00 -8.85
N THR A 346 -18.14 24.65 -7.70
CA THR A 346 -17.42 24.38 -6.45
C THR A 346 -17.82 23.05 -5.79
N ARG A 347 -18.91 22.43 -6.26
CA ARG A 347 -19.50 21.19 -5.74
C ARG A 347 -19.49 20.06 -6.76
N ARG A 348 -18.87 20.28 -7.92
CA ARG A 348 -18.84 19.32 -9.03
C ARG A 348 -17.61 18.45 -8.95
N ILE A 349 -17.83 17.13 -9.00
CA ILE A 349 -16.76 16.15 -9.22
C ILE A 349 -16.38 16.23 -10.69
N THR A 350 -15.12 16.52 -10.96
CA THR A 350 -14.61 16.62 -12.35
C THR A 350 -13.51 15.62 -12.65
N HIS A 351 -12.88 15.05 -11.62
CA HIS A 351 -11.79 14.09 -11.78
C HIS A 351 -11.96 12.93 -10.80
N LEU A 352 -11.40 11.79 -11.19
CA LEU A 352 -11.27 10.61 -10.34
C LEU A 352 -9.79 10.36 -10.01
N PHE A 353 -9.51 9.55 -9.00
CA PHE A 353 -8.19 8.96 -8.79
C PHE A 353 -8.35 7.59 -8.10
N SER A 354 -7.27 6.82 -7.99
CA SER A 354 -7.32 5.50 -7.38
C SER A 354 -7.36 5.57 -5.86
N ALA A 355 -8.17 4.75 -5.21
CA ALA A 355 -8.11 4.61 -3.75
C ALA A 355 -6.78 3.97 -3.33
N GLU A 356 -6.40 2.91 -4.05
CA GLU A 356 -5.15 2.21 -3.95
C GLU A 356 -4.70 1.77 -5.35
N ILE A 357 -3.39 1.78 -5.62
CA ILE A 357 -2.85 1.31 -6.91
C ILE A 357 -2.66 -0.21 -6.98
N GLY A 358 -2.72 -0.89 -5.84
CA GLY A 358 -2.56 -2.34 -5.76
C GLY A 358 -3.84 -3.09 -6.13
N GLY A 359 -3.73 -4.12 -6.96
CA GLY A 359 -4.83 -5.06 -7.23
C GLY A 359 -6.00 -4.46 -8.03
N ALA A 360 -7.22 -4.92 -7.74
CA ALA A 360 -8.44 -4.64 -8.48
C ALA A 360 -8.89 -3.17 -8.42
N ASN A 361 -8.63 -2.50 -7.30
CA ASN A 361 -9.07 -1.12 -7.08
C ASN A 361 -8.33 -0.08 -7.94
N SER A 362 -7.20 -0.46 -8.54
CA SER A 362 -6.49 0.38 -9.53
C SER A 362 -7.31 0.63 -10.80
N PHE A 363 -8.20 -0.30 -11.16
CA PHE A 363 -9.04 -0.21 -12.36
C PHE A 363 -10.40 0.42 -12.11
N ALA A 364 -10.87 0.44 -10.86
CA ALA A 364 -12.16 1.01 -10.52
C ALA A 364 -12.35 2.45 -11.04
N PRO A 365 -11.41 3.41 -10.86
CA PRO A 365 -11.55 4.75 -11.43
C PRO A 365 -11.38 4.78 -12.95
N LEU A 366 -10.59 3.89 -13.55
CA LEU A 366 -10.40 3.84 -15.02
C LEU A 366 -11.68 3.44 -15.73
N VAL A 367 -12.33 2.38 -15.24
CA VAL A 367 -13.62 1.91 -15.77
C VAL A 367 -14.70 2.97 -15.53
N LEU A 368 -14.77 3.50 -14.32
CA LEU A 368 -15.74 4.53 -13.97
C LEU A 368 -15.56 5.82 -14.79
N GLY A 369 -14.31 6.23 -15.01
CA GLY A 369 -13.96 7.39 -15.82
C GLY A 369 -14.43 7.23 -17.27
N ALA A 370 -14.29 6.04 -17.84
CA ALA A 370 -14.80 5.74 -19.18
C ALA A 370 -16.33 5.82 -19.25
N GLU A 371 -17.02 5.38 -18.21
CA GLU A 371 -18.49 5.38 -18.14
C GLU A 371 -19.08 6.78 -17.92
N LEU A 372 -18.42 7.60 -17.10
CA LEU A 372 -18.88 8.94 -16.74
C LEU A 372 -18.27 10.05 -17.60
N GLY A 373 -17.27 9.73 -18.44
CA GLY A 373 -16.50 10.73 -19.19
C GLY A 373 -15.61 11.59 -18.30
N LEU A 374 -15.16 11.06 -17.16
CA LEU A 374 -14.29 11.75 -16.20
C LEU A 374 -12.85 11.24 -16.34
N PRO A 375 -11.84 12.13 -16.44
CA PRO A 375 -10.45 11.72 -16.43
C PRO A 375 -10.00 11.26 -15.03
N VAL A 376 -8.97 10.41 -15.00
CA VAL A 376 -8.34 9.90 -13.79
C VAL A 376 -7.02 10.63 -13.57
N LEU A 377 -6.79 11.21 -12.41
CA LEU A 377 -5.49 11.75 -12.02
C LEU A 377 -4.52 10.59 -11.77
N ASP A 378 -3.30 10.72 -12.28
CA ASP A 378 -2.20 9.80 -11.99
C ASP A 378 -1.73 10.00 -10.54
N ALA A 379 -2.51 9.44 -9.62
CA ALA A 379 -2.28 9.42 -8.19
C ALA A 379 -3.14 8.33 -7.55
N ASP A 380 -2.75 7.90 -6.36
CA ASP A 380 -3.60 7.09 -5.50
C ASP A 380 -3.43 7.45 -4.02
N GLY A 381 -4.31 6.98 -3.16
CA GLY A 381 -4.25 7.31 -1.74
C GLY A 381 -3.45 6.36 -0.86
N MET A 382 -2.83 5.30 -1.39
CA MET A 382 -2.14 4.29 -0.57
C MET A 382 -0.75 3.87 -1.08
N GLY A 383 -0.44 4.03 -2.37
CA GLY A 383 0.82 3.67 -3.04
C GLY A 383 1.02 2.17 -3.25
N ARG A 384 0.17 1.36 -2.63
CA ARG A 384 0.11 -0.11 -2.63
C ARG A 384 -1.25 -0.55 -2.09
N ALA A 385 -1.47 -1.85 -1.92
CA ALA A 385 -2.64 -2.34 -1.21
C ALA A 385 -2.46 -2.35 0.32
N PHE A 386 -3.47 -1.87 1.05
CA PHE A 386 -3.56 -1.92 2.52
C PHE A 386 -4.93 -2.45 2.98
N PRO A 387 -5.01 -3.09 4.18
CA PRO A 387 -6.24 -3.74 4.63
C PRO A 387 -7.33 -2.79 5.14
N GLU A 388 -6.95 -1.58 5.58
CA GLU A 388 -7.84 -0.67 6.31
C GLU A 388 -7.81 0.75 5.72
N LEU A 389 -8.97 1.37 5.66
CA LEU A 389 -9.22 2.71 5.13
C LEU A 389 -8.52 3.80 5.93
N GLN A 390 -8.29 3.61 7.24
CA GLN A 390 -7.51 4.57 8.03
C GLN A 390 -6.06 4.71 7.55
N MET A 391 -5.57 3.77 6.73
CA MET A 391 -4.26 3.84 6.07
C MET A 391 -4.27 4.66 4.77
N PHE A 392 -5.43 5.18 4.36
CA PHE A 392 -5.56 6.09 3.23
C PHE A 392 -4.85 7.40 3.54
N SER A 393 -3.80 7.71 2.79
CA SER A 393 -2.89 8.84 2.99
C SER A 393 -3.63 10.17 3.19
N PRO A 394 -4.66 10.53 2.40
CA PRO A 394 -5.44 11.73 2.68
C PRO A 394 -6.04 11.78 4.09
N LEU A 395 -6.55 10.67 4.64
CA LEU A 395 -7.08 10.63 6.01
C LEU A 395 -5.97 10.78 7.07
N ILE A 396 -4.79 10.20 6.81
CA ILE A 396 -3.62 10.36 7.68
C ILE A 396 -3.21 11.84 7.76
N TYR A 397 -3.27 12.57 6.64
CA TYR A 397 -3.03 14.02 6.57
C TYR A 397 -4.26 14.88 6.95
N GLY A 398 -5.25 14.29 7.62
CA GLY A 398 -6.39 15.03 8.19
C GLY A 398 -7.47 15.43 7.20
N CYS A 399 -7.49 14.89 5.97
CA CYS A 399 -8.68 15.01 5.13
C CYS A 399 -9.85 14.25 5.75
N ARG A 400 -11.06 14.70 5.42
CA ARG A 400 -12.27 14.19 6.03
C ARG A 400 -12.68 12.85 5.39
N PRO A 401 -13.15 11.88 6.19
CA PRO A 401 -13.72 10.62 5.69
C PRO A 401 -15.16 10.77 5.18
N TYR A 402 -15.69 12.00 5.09
CA TYR A 402 -17.04 12.29 4.63
C TYR A 402 -17.05 13.57 3.76
N PRO A 403 -18.06 13.75 2.89
CA PRO A 403 -19.15 12.84 2.60
C PRO A 403 -18.62 11.60 1.87
N SER A 404 -19.24 10.46 2.08
CA SER A 404 -18.84 9.21 1.42
C SER A 404 -20.07 8.35 1.20
N THR A 405 -20.03 7.51 0.17
CA THR A 405 -21.21 6.76 -0.24
C THR A 405 -20.86 5.32 -0.57
N VAL A 406 -21.77 4.41 -0.28
CA VAL A 406 -21.72 3.02 -0.77
C VAL A 406 -22.97 2.70 -1.56
N ALA A 407 -22.83 1.85 -2.58
CA ALA A 407 -23.95 1.38 -3.37
C ALA A 407 -23.77 -0.08 -3.79
N ASP A 408 -24.88 -0.79 -3.91
CA ASP A 408 -24.91 -2.19 -4.34
C ASP A 408 -25.32 -2.35 -5.81
N ASN A 409 -25.38 -3.60 -6.26
CA ASN A 409 -25.74 -3.94 -7.63
C ASN A 409 -27.25 -3.88 -7.92
N LYS A 410 -28.08 -3.73 -6.87
CA LYS A 410 -29.54 -3.63 -6.95
C LYS A 410 -30.02 -2.18 -7.03
N GLY A 411 -29.13 -1.21 -6.77
CA GLY A 411 -29.44 0.21 -6.78
C GLY A 411 -29.58 0.82 -5.40
N GLU A 412 -29.40 0.05 -4.31
CA GLU A 412 -29.44 0.61 -2.97
C GLU A 412 -28.22 1.49 -2.74
N VAL A 413 -28.45 2.68 -2.18
CA VAL A 413 -27.43 3.69 -1.90
C VAL A 413 -27.50 4.11 -0.45
N ILE A 414 -26.34 4.22 0.17
CA ILE A 414 -26.18 4.84 1.50
C ILE A 414 -25.17 5.96 1.37
N ALA A 415 -25.58 7.17 1.76
CA ALA A 415 -24.73 8.34 1.73
C ALA A 415 -24.46 8.85 3.15
N CYS A 416 -23.22 8.68 3.60
CA CYS A 416 -22.71 9.18 4.87
C CYS A 416 -22.37 10.67 4.74
N THR A 417 -23.07 11.50 5.51
CA THR A 417 -22.87 12.96 5.54
C THR A 417 -21.87 13.37 6.60
N TYR A 418 -21.70 12.57 7.66
CA TYR A 418 -20.71 12.79 8.72
C TYR A 418 -20.37 11.49 9.45
N VAL A 419 -19.11 11.35 9.81
CA VAL A 419 -18.56 10.31 10.70
C VAL A 419 -17.26 10.82 11.34
N ALA A 420 -16.96 10.37 12.57
CA ALA A 420 -15.85 10.92 13.36
C ALA A 420 -14.47 10.59 12.78
N GLY A 421 -14.27 9.42 12.15
CA GLY A 421 -12.97 9.01 11.64
C GLY A 421 -13.03 7.96 10.54
N GLY A 422 -11.90 7.73 9.87
CA GLY A 422 -11.78 6.77 8.78
C GLY A 422 -12.10 5.33 9.19
N LYS A 423 -11.66 4.91 10.39
CA LYS A 423 -11.97 3.59 10.93
C LYS A 423 -13.47 3.41 11.20
N ASP A 424 -14.12 4.45 11.69
CA ASP A 424 -15.56 4.44 11.96
C ASP A 424 -16.37 4.40 10.66
N LEU A 425 -15.90 5.08 9.61
CA LEU A 425 -16.48 4.99 8.26
C LEU A 425 -16.38 3.56 7.74
N GLU A 426 -15.20 2.95 7.85
CA GLU A 426 -14.98 1.57 7.39
C GLU A 426 -15.86 0.58 8.14
N ASP A 427 -15.89 0.64 9.48
CA ASP A 427 -16.70 -0.27 10.28
C ASP A 427 -18.19 -0.15 9.91
N PHE A 428 -18.67 1.08 9.71
CA PHE A 428 -20.02 1.34 9.23
C PHE A 428 -20.25 0.74 7.84
N PHE A 429 -19.41 1.04 6.86
CA PHE A 429 -19.56 0.56 5.50
C PHE A 429 -19.41 -0.95 5.38
N ARG A 430 -18.57 -1.60 6.19
CA ARG A 430 -18.47 -3.07 6.25
C ARG A 430 -19.78 -3.71 6.68
N VAL A 431 -20.47 -3.14 7.67
CA VAL A 431 -21.81 -3.61 8.07
C VAL A 431 -22.80 -3.46 6.90
N GLU A 432 -22.77 -2.35 6.18
CA GLU A 432 -23.65 -2.15 5.03
C GLU A 432 -23.31 -3.08 3.85
N CYS A 433 -22.03 -3.33 3.59
CA CYS A 433 -21.58 -4.27 2.58
C CYS A 433 -22.11 -5.68 2.84
N VAL A 434 -22.12 -6.13 4.09
CA VAL A 434 -22.74 -7.42 4.46
C VAL A 434 -24.21 -7.45 4.08
N ARG A 435 -24.97 -6.38 4.40
CA ARG A 435 -26.40 -6.25 4.02
C ARG A 435 -26.61 -6.20 2.50
N MET A 436 -25.67 -5.59 1.78
CA MET A 436 -25.64 -5.49 0.32
C MET A 436 -25.20 -6.79 -0.38
N GLY A 437 -24.94 -7.86 0.38
CA GLY A 437 -24.56 -9.15 -0.17
C GLY A 437 -23.05 -9.32 -0.35
N MET A 438 -22.28 -8.81 0.61
CA MET A 438 -20.82 -8.98 0.77
C MET A 438 -19.94 -8.31 -0.30
N SER A 439 -20.54 -7.45 -1.13
CA SER A 439 -19.84 -6.63 -2.12
C SER A 439 -20.63 -5.35 -2.42
N CYS A 440 -19.93 -4.22 -2.44
CA CYS A 440 -20.49 -2.92 -2.81
C CYS A 440 -19.41 -2.03 -3.43
N GLY A 441 -19.85 -1.05 -4.21
CA GLY A 441 -19.02 0.05 -4.67
C GLY A 441 -18.98 1.13 -3.60
N ILE A 442 -17.84 1.79 -3.45
CA ILE A 442 -17.61 2.87 -2.50
C ILE A 442 -17.08 4.10 -3.25
N SER A 443 -17.48 5.27 -2.78
CA SER A 443 -16.85 6.55 -3.10
C SER A 443 -16.49 7.26 -1.80
N LEU A 444 -15.21 7.65 -1.68
CA LEU A 444 -14.67 8.31 -0.50
C LEU A 444 -14.85 9.84 -0.57
N GLY A 445 -14.44 10.51 0.51
CA GLY A 445 -14.38 11.96 0.63
C GLY A 445 -13.78 12.63 -0.61
N VAL A 446 -14.25 13.85 -0.87
CA VAL A 446 -13.74 14.69 -1.96
C VAL A 446 -12.49 15.44 -1.55
N LEU A 447 -11.60 15.65 -2.51
CA LEU A 447 -10.35 16.38 -2.36
C LEU A 447 -10.26 17.50 -3.40
N THR A 448 -9.51 18.55 -3.09
CA THR A 448 -9.04 19.51 -4.10
C THR A 448 -7.80 18.98 -4.81
N LEU A 449 -7.42 19.59 -5.94
CA LEU A 449 -6.14 19.25 -6.61
C LEU A 449 -4.94 19.41 -5.68
N GLU A 450 -4.91 20.48 -4.88
CA GLU A 450 -3.83 20.74 -3.92
C GLU A 450 -3.74 19.63 -2.87
N GLU A 451 -4.89 19.16 -2.37
CA GLU A 451 -4.91 18.03 -1.43
C GLU A 451 -4.47 16.72 -2.08
N VAL A 452 -4.81 16.47 -3.34
CA VAL A 452 -4.28 15.30 -4.06
C VAL A 452 -2.75 15.40 -4.18
N LEU A 453 -2.21 16.55 -4.57
CA LEU A 453 -0.77 16.73 -4.75
C LEU A 453 0.02 16.62 -3.44
N ASN A 454 -0.54 17.10 -2.33
CA ASN A 454 0.17 17.18 -1.04
C ASN A 454 -0.15 16.03 -0.09
N LYS A 455 -1.28 15.35 -0.25
CA LYS A 455 -1.80 14.36 0.71
C LYS A 455 -2.09 12.99 0.11
N ALA A 456 -2.14 12.85 -1.22
CA ALA A 456 -2.13 11.56 -1.89
C ALA A 456 -0.70 11.21 -2.37
N ILE A 457 -0.56 10.07 -3.04
CA ILE A 457 0.72 9.60 -3.59
C ILE A 457 0.64 9.79 -5.11
N PRO A 458 1.38 10.75 -5.69
CA PRO A 458 1.28 11.06 -7.11
C PRO A 458 2.05 10.03 -7.97
N LEU A 459 1.69 9.98 -9.25
CA LEU A 459 2.35 9.22 -10.32
C LEU A 459 2.34 7.69 -10.16
N THR A 460 1.40 7.14 -9.40
CA THR A 460 1.35 5.70 -9.13
C THR A 460 0.73 4.87 -10.26
N MET A 461 -0.17 5.44 -11.07
CA MET A 461 -0.70 4.78 -12.26
C MET A 461 0.38 4.63 -13.33
N SER A 462 1.17 5.67 -13.58
CA SER A 462 2.32 5.58 -14.48
C SER A 462 3.40 4.66 -13.92
N MET A 463 3.65 4.66 -12.61
CA MET A 463 4.55 3.70 -11.96
C MET A 463 4.10 2.24 -12.17
N ALA A 464 2.81 1.94 -11.96
CA ALA A 464 2.24 0.63 -12.24
C ALA A 464 2.43 0.26 -13.72
N TRP A 465 2.11 1.18 -14.63
CA TRP A 465 2.32 0.96 -16.05
C TRP A 465 3.79 0.69 -16.39
N GLN A 466 4.73 1.45 -15.85
CA GLN A 466 6.18 1.28 -16.08
C GLN A 466 6.65 -0.11 -15.65
N LEU A 467 6.21 -0.58 -14.49
CA LEU A 467 6.50 -1.93 -13.99
C LEU A 467 5.95 -3.00 -14.93
N GLY A 468 4.68 -2.91 -15.31
CA GLY A 468 4.10 -3.83 -16.28
C GLY A 468 4.81 -3.77 -17.63
N ARG A 469 5.21 -2.56 -18.06
CA ARG A 469 5.94 -2.35 -19.31
C ARG A 469 7.30 -3.03 -19.28
N ALA A 470 8.04 -2.93 -18.17
CA ALA A 470 9.31 -3.62 -17.98
C ALA A 470 9.15 -5.15 -18.09
N VAL A 471 8.08 -5.72 -17.51
CA VAL A 471 7.75 -7.15 -17.67
C VAL A 471 7.49 -7.50 -19.13
N ARG A 472 6.68 -6.69 -19.82
CA ARG A 472 6.33 -6.89 -21.24
C ARG A 472 7.56 -6.82 -22.15
N ARG A 473 8.45 -5.85 -21.92
CA ARG A 473 9.76 -5.73 -22.60
C ARG A 473 10.57 -7.00 -22.38
N ALA A 474 10.75 -7.44 -21.13
CA ALA A 474 11.54 -8.62 -20.81
C ALA A 474 10.98 -9.90 -21.46
N GLN A 475 9.66 -10.08 -21.47
CA GLN A 475 9.01 -11.21 -22.13
C GLN A 475 9.24 -11.23 -23.64
N ARG A 476 9.12 -10.07 -24.31
CA ARG A 476 9.33 -9.96 -25.77
C ARG A 476 10.79 -10.12 -26.17
N CYS A 477 11.72 -9.60 -25.37
CA CYS A 477 13.14 -9.69 -25.63
C CYS A 477 13.78 -10.98 -25.07
N HIS A 478 13.00 -11.85 -24.44
CA HIS A 478 13.46 -13.07 -23.76
C HIS A 478 14.57 -12.83 -22.73
N THR A 479 14.47 -11.72 -21.97
CA THR A 479 15.39 -11.36 -20.89
C THR A 479 14.77 -11.60 -19.50
N SER A 480 15.56 -11.41 -18.44
CA SER A 480 15.11 -11.63 -17.06
C SER A 480 14.06 -10.61 -16.63
N VAL A 481 12.85 -11.11 -16.33
CA VAL A 481 11.75 -10.29 -15.77
C VAL A 481 12.11 -9.74 -14.40
N LEU A 482 12.81 -10.52 -13.57
CA LEU A 482 13.21 -10.10 -12.22
C LEU A 482 14.17 -8.91 -12.27
N GLU A 483 15.19 -8.98 -13.14
CA GLU A 483 16.14 -7.89 -13.32
C GLU A 483 15.45 -6.65 -13.89
N ALA A 484 14.54 -6.82 -14.85
CA ALA A 484 13.79 -5.72 -15.44
C ALA A 484 12.94 -4.97 -14.39
N ILE A 485 12.18 -5.69 -13.55
CA ILE A 485 11.40 -5.07 -12.48
C ILE A 485 12.32 -4.41 -11.44
N SER A 486 13.38 -5.11 -11.02
CA SER A 486 14.33 -4.63 -10.02
C SER A 486 15.00 -3.32 -10.47
N ALA A 487 15.41 -3.24 -11.73
CA ALA A 487 16.02 -2.05 -12.31
C ALA A 487 15.02 -0.89 -12.44
N GLN A 488 13.77 -1.17 -12.81
CA GLN A 488 12.75 -0.13 -13.05
C GLN A 488 12.40 0.66 -11.77
N GLN A 489 12.41 0.04 -10.60
CA GLN A 489 11.96 0.65 -9.34
C GLN A 489 13.00 0.54 -8.21
N ASN A 490 14.28 0.37 -8.54
CA ASN A 490 15.38 0.19 -7.59
C ASN A 490 15.08 -0.89 -6.52
N GLY A 491 14.39 -1.96 -6.93
CA GLY A 491 13.99 -3.06 -6.06
C GLY A 491 15.18 -3.94 -5.68
N THR A 492 15.04 -4.71 -4.61
CA THR A 492 16.02 -5.75 -4.23
C THR A 492 15.37 -7.13 -4.33
N VAL A 493 16.05 -8.05 -5.02
CA VAL A 493 15.63 -9.46 -5.09
C VAL A 493 15.98 -10.14 -3.77
N LEU A 494 14.95 -10.50 -2.99
CA LEU A 494 15.14 -11.16 -1.70
C LEU A 494 15.34 -12.67 -1.84
N VAL A 495 14.48 -13.32 -2.64
CA VAL A 495 14.48 -14.77 -2.84
C VAL A 495 14.06 -15.06 -4.27
N VAL A 496 14.76 -16.00 -4.90
CA VAL A 496 14.34 -16.62 -6.16
C VAL A 496 14.03 -18.08 -5.87
N GLY A 497 12.83 -18.51 -6.22
CA GLY A 497 12.40 -19.88 -5.96
C GLY A 497 11.20 -20.27 -6.80
N LYS A 498 10.91 -21.57 -6.80
CA LYS A 498 9.70 -22.13 -7.37
C LYS A 498 8.73 -22.42 -6.24
N VAL A 499 7.48 -21.98 -6.37
CA VAL A 499 6.42 -22.41 -5.46
C VAL A 499 6.15 -23.88 -5.73
N CYS A 500 6.61 -24.77 -4.85
CA CYS A 500 6.44 -26.22 -5.00
C CYS A 500 5.03 -26.68 -4.60
N GLN A 501 4.39 -25.95 -3.68
CA GLN A 501 3.05 -26.24 -3.21
C GLN A 501 2.43 -24.97 -2.60
N SER A 502 1.18 -24.67 -2.97
CA SER A 502 0.34 -23.70 -2.27
C SER A 502 -0.74 -24.48 -1.53
N LEU A 503 -0.68 -24.53 -0.21
CA LEU A 503 -1.68 -25.18 0.63
C LEU A 503 -2.84 -24.21 0.89
N LEU A 504 -3.60 -23.91 -0.17
CA LEU A 504 -4.92 -23.30 -0.06
C LEU A 504 -5.95 -24.44 0.02
N THR A 505 -6.68 -24.53 1.12
CA THR A 505 -7.79 -25.47 1.23
C THR A 505 -8.83 -25.15 0.16
N LEU A 506 -8.92 -26.07 -0.81
CA LEU A 506 -9.90 -26.27 -1.89
C LEU A 506 -9.77 -25.43 -3.18
N HIS A 507 -9.31 -26.18 -4.19
CA HIS A 507 -9.23 -25.97 -5.64
C HIS A 507 -8.01 -25.22 -6.21
N SER A 508 -7.20 -26.06 -6.87
CA SER A 508 -5.95 -25.81 -7.59
C SER A 508 -6.07 -24.77 -8.69
N LEU A 509 -5.12 -23.82 -8.71
CA LEU A 509 -4.49 -23.29 -9.93
C LEU A 509 -3.05 -22.88 -9.57
N CYS A 510 -2.07 -23.38 -10.34
CA CYS A 510 -0.66 -23.02 -10.20
C CYS A 510 -0.39 -21.70 -10.93
N GLU A 511 0.08 -20.68 -10.22
CA GLU A 511 0.66 -19.49 -10.85
C GLU A 511 2.01 -19.15 -10.23
N THR A 512 2.93 -18.69 -11.08
CA THR A 512 4.27 -18.23 -10.73
C THR A 512 4.16 -16.84 -10.11
N VAL A 513 4.49 -16.68 -8.82
CA VAL A 513 4.49 -15.37 -8.15
C VAL A 513 5.89 -15.09 -7.60
N SER A 514 6.42 -13.91 -7.92
CA SER A 514 7.65 -13.36 -7.34
C SER A 514 7.27 -12.24 -6.38
N PHE A 515 7.79 -12.27 -5.15
CA PHE A 515 7.58 -11.19 -4.17
C PHE A 515 8.69 -10.14 -4.32
N ILE A 516 8.31 -8.91 -4.63
CA ILE A 516 9.20 -7.75 -4.67
C ILE A 516 8.64 -6.71 -3.70
N PHE A 517 9.44 -6.29 -2.73
CA PHE A 517 9.12 -5.17 -1.86
C PHE A 517 9.83 -3.93 -2.39
N SER A 518 9.07 -2.90 -2.76
CA SER A 518 9.61 -1.57 -3.05
C SER A 518 9.62 -0.75 -1.76
N SER A 519 10.81 -0.33 -1.32
CA SER A 519 10.96 0.71 -0.31
C SER A 519 11.17 2.04 -1.03
N TYR A 520 10.17 2.90 -1.02
CA TYR A 520 10.27 4.25 -1.55
C TYR A 520 11.18 5.08 -0.63
N LEU A 521 12.44 5.27 -1.04
CA LEU A 521 13.32 6.30 -0.51
C LEU A 521 13.68 7.20 -1.69
N PRO A 522 13.27 8.48 -1.72
CA PRO A 522 13.66 9.39 -2.77
C PRO A 522 15.19 9.50 -2.81
N ALA A 523 15.75 9.39 -4.02
CA ALA A 523 17.17 9.61 -4.25
C ALA A 523 17.54 11.07 -3.92
N LYS A 524 18.71 11.25 -3.31
CA LYS A 524 19.36 12.56 -3.14
C LYS A 524 20.01 13.02 -4.43
#